data_AF-A0A496CRT9-F1
#
_entry.id   AF-A0A496CRT9-F1
#
_cell.length_a   1.000
_cell.length_b   1.000
_cell.length_c   1.000
_cell.angle_alpha   90.00
_cell.angle_beta   90.00
_cell.angle_gamma   90.00
#
_symmetry.space_group_name_H-M   'P 1'
#
loop_
_entity.id
_entity.type
_entity.pdbx_description
1 polymer ?
#
loop_
_entity_poly.entity_id
_entity_poly.type
_entity_poly.pdbx_seq_one_letter_code
_entity_poly.pdbx_strand_id
1 'polypeptide(L)'
;MIWLIAKKDFLLNLLSVRFIIGFVLCLLVIPFTVIVSVENYQNQVRVFKIEQAKADKEMKESRVWSHVRPTVIQVPEPLSIFSTGIIGDVGNKVKVSFWEHPLFPEGHTLTRDNPSLNAFFSIDFSKVVAILISLLALVFSYDAITREREDGTMKLTFTGQVSRISFLMGKLLGLLLTLLPILLFCYLLACLIIVVNPAISLSASDWGGLSLLFLTSVIYMMVFLLLGMFISSRVTHSSSSIIISLLCWIWFLFLMPNIATYLAQSISKAPLYDNVQATMRNYDEAFHKEYMEEWPRASQRVNMKYLSYNNCTGDGPEYLELAGGPKETPLFHQQMQIWATPVMLNNADKKWALQRNYLDGLVRQQRLQQAIAWLSPSELFDQTTDALCRTDAGSFLKYMESLRKYRENVITYFKDHKLFESTAYFTAQSLDEFPTQAEMESGDEVAMRKYDRSNSEFPYLDTSGVPRYVPQPITLSATLGAALGRLCALLGLVIVLLVGTIVSFMKYDVR
;
A
#
# COMPACT_ATOMS: atom_id res chain seq x y z
N MET A 1 21.51 40.48 -16.05
CA MET A 1 20.33 41.16 -15.46
C MET A 1 19.48 40.24 -14.60
N ILE A 2 18.99 39.10 -15.12
CA ILE A 2 18.19 38.11 -14.35
C ILE A 2 18.87 37.72 -13.01
N TRP A 3 20.16 37.36 -13.06
CA TRP A 3 20.92 36.98 -11.86
C TRP A 3 21.03 38.10 -10.81
N LEU A 4 21.15 39.36 -11.24
CA LEU A 4 21.27 40.49 -10.30
C LEU A 4 19.98 40.70 -9.52
N ILE A 5 18.83 40.58 -10.20
CA ILE A 5 17.50 40.64 -9.58
C ILE A 5 17.33 39.46 -8.62
N ALA A 6 17.68 38.25 -9.07
CA ALA A 6 17.60 37.05 -8.24
C ALA A 6 18.47 37.14 -6.99
N LYS A 7 19.72 37.63 -7.10
CA LYS A 7 20.63 37.81 -5.97
C LYS A 7 20.08 38.83 -4.97
N LYS A 8 19.53 39.95 -5.44
CA LYS A 8 18.88 40.96 -4.59
C LYS A 8 17.75 40.33 -3.79
N ASP A 9 16.79 39.69 -4.47
CA ASP A 9 15.61 39.10 -3.81
C ASP A 9 16.01 37.94 -2.87
N PHE A 10 16.98 37.12 -3.25
CA PHE A 10 17.54 36.07 -2.41
C PHE A 10 18.08 36.63 -1.08
N LEU A 11 18.93 37.67 -1.14
CA LEU A 11 19.52 38.26 0.06
C LEU A 11 18.47 38.91 0.96
N LEU A 12 17.48 39.60 0.38
CA LEU A 12 16.39 40.23 1.13
C LEU A 12 15.53 39.19 1.86
N ASN A 13 15.24 38.07 1.19
CA ASN A 13 14.46 36.98 1.76
C ASN A 13 15.23 36.22 2.84
N LEU A 14 16.54 35.99 2.65
CA LEU A 14 17.38 35.29 3.62
C LEU A 14 17.46 36.04 4.97
N LEU A 15 17.46 37.38 4.92
CA LEU A 15 17.47 38.24 6.11
C LEU A 15 16.07 38.46 6.72
N SER A 16 15.02 37.91 6.11
CA SER A 16 13.66 38.10 6.60
C SER A 16 13.36 37.22 7.81
N VAL A 17 12.55 37.74 8.73
CA VAL A 17 12.03 36.96 9.87
C VAL A 17 11.24 35.73 9.39
N ARG A 18 10.57 35.85 8.24
CA ARG A 18 9.80 34.76 7.61
C ARG A 18 10.70 33.57 7.27
N PHE A 19 11.94 33.82 6.83
CA PHE A 19 12.92 32.78 6.54
C PHE A 19 13.39 32.08 7.79
N ILE A 20 13.71 32.83 8.85
CA ILE A 20 14.13 32.24 10.12
C ILE A 20 13.03 31.34 10.68
N ILE A 21 11.79 31.83 10.73
CA ILE A 21 10.64 31.05 11.22
C ILE A 21 10.44 29.79 10.35
N GLY A 22 10.42 29.94 9.03
CA GLY A 22 10.23 28.82 8.11
C GLY A 22 11.33 27.77 8.19
N PHE A 23 12.58 28.21 8.29
CA PHE A 23 13.74 27.34 8.43
C PHE A 23 13.72 26.59 9.77
N VAL A 24 13.50 27.28 10.90
CA VAL A 24 13.39 26.65 12.22
C VAL A 24 12.24 25.66 12.25
N LEU A 25 11.09 26.00 11.67
CA LEU A 25 9.94 25.12 11.61
C LEU A 25 10.24 23.86 10.80
N CYS A 26 10.88 23.98 9.63
CA CYS A 26 11.33 22.82 8.85
C CYS A 26 12.38 21.99 9.62
N LEU A 27 13.30 22.64 10.31
CA LEU A 27 14.37 22.01 11.08
C LEU A 27 13.85 21.25 12.31
N LEU A 28 12.68 21.60 12.84
CA LEU A 28 12.07 20.87 13.95
C LEU A 28 11.12 19.77 13.46
N VAL A 29 10.18 20.11 12.56
CA VAL A 29 9.10 19.21 12.18
C VAL A 29 9.61 18.05 11.33
N ILE A 30 10.49 18.32 10.37
CA ILE A 30 10.92 17.28 9.42
C ILE A 30 11.77 16.19 10.07
N PRO A 31 12.86 16.47 10.81
CA PRO A 31 13.59 15.40 11.48
C PRO A 31 12.73 14.64 12.48
N PHE A 32 11.81 15.31 13.19
CA PHE A 32 10.85 14.61 14.05
C PHE A 32 10.01 13.60 13.25
N THR A 33 9.45 13.98 12.10
CA THR A 33 8.65 13.07 11.26
C THR A 33 9.47 11.92 10.67
N VAL A 34 10.73 12.17 10.28
CA VAL A 34 11.62 11.12 9.77
C VAL A 34 11.98 10.13 10.87
N ILE A 35 12.28 10.60 12.09
CA ILE A 35 12.59 9.74 13.24
C ILE A 35 11.41 8.81 13.53
N VAL A 36 10.19 9.35 13.60
CA VAL A 36 8.96 8.56 13.80
C VAL A 36 8.76 7.54 12.68
N SER A 37 8.98 7.95 11.42
CA SER A 37 8.80 7.07 10.26
C SER A 37 9.85 5.96 10.20
N VAL A 38 11.09 6.24 10.61
CA VAL A 38 12.18 5.26 10.75
C VAL A 38 11.86 4.25 11.86
N GLU A 39 11.35 4.71 13.01
CA GLU A 39 10.94 3.82 14.09
C GLU A 39 9.79 2.89 13.66
N ASN A 40 8.79 3.44 12.95
CA ASN A 40 7.71 2.64 12.37
C ASN A 40 8.23 1.59 11.39
N TYR A 41 9.13 1.96 10.48
CA TYR A 41 9.74 1.01 9.55
C TYR A 41 10.54 -0.08 10.27
N GLN A 42 11.32 0.27 11.30
CA GLN A 42 12.05 -0.72 12.10
C GLN A 42 11.10 -1.69 12.82
N ASN A 43 9.98 -1.20 13.33
CA ASN A 43 8.94 -2.04 13.92
C ASN A 43 8.32 -2.98 12.89
N GLN A 44 8.02 -2.51 11.67
CA GLN A 44 7.54 -3.37 10.58
C GLN A 44 8.56 -4.46 10.23
N VAL A 45 9.85 -4.12 10.12
CA VAL A 45 10.92 -5.11 9.86
C VAL A 45 11.02 -6.14 10.99
N ARG A 46 10.85 -5.72 12.25
CA ARG A 46 10.84 -6.63 13.40
C ARG A 46 9.66 -7.59 13.35
N VAL A 47 8.45 -7.08 13.14
CA VAL A 47 7.22 -7.89 13.01
C VAL A 47 7.34 -8.85 11.83
N PHE A 48 7.84 -8.38 10.69
CA PHE A 48 8.12 -9.22 9.52
C PHE A 48 9.03 -10.40 9.86
N LYS A 49 10.16 -10.18 10.55
CA LYS A 49 11.08 -11.26 10.93
C LYS A 49 10.43 -12.28 11.86
N ILE A 50 9.61 -11.83 12.81
CA ILE A 50 8.92 -12.70 13.77
C ILE A 50 7.85 -13.54 13.05
N GLU A 51 6.98 -12.91 12.28
CA GLU A 51 5.90 -13.59 11.55
C GLU A 51 6.47 -14.51 10.47
N GLN A 52 7.56 -14.14 9.79
CA GLN A 52 8.23 -15.01 8.81
C GLN A 52 8.82 -16.25 9.50
N ALA A 53 9.50 -16.09 10.65
CA ALA A 53 10.02 -17.22 11.40
C ALA A 53 8.91 -18.15 11.90
N LYS A 54 7.76 -17.58 12.31
CA LYS A 54 6.58 -18.33 12.69
C LYS A 54 5.97 -19.09 11.51
N ALA A 55 5.80 -18.44 10.36
CA ALA A 55 5.30 -19.07 9.14
C ALA A 55 6.23 -20.21 8.67
N ASP A 56 7.54 -19.99 8.68
CA ASP A 56 8.53 -21.01 8.34
C ASP A 56 8.51 -22.19 9.32
N LYS A 57 8.24 -21.94 10.61
CA LYS A 57 8.09 -22.97 11.64
C LYS A 57 6.82 -23.80 11.42
N GLU A 58 5.66 -23.16 11.24
CA GLU A 58 4.38 -23.83 10.97
C GLU A 58 4.47 -24.72 9.71
N MET A 59 5.17 -24.24 8.68
CA MET A 59 5.42 -24.98 7.44
C MET A 59 6.32 -26.21 7.65
N LYS A 60 7.31 -26.14 8.56
CA LYS A 60 8.22 -27.27 8.88
C LYS A 60 7.62 -28.26 9.86
N GLU A 61 6.73 -27.81 10.74
CA GLU A 61 6.08 -28.65 11.76
C GLU A 61 4.76 -29.27 11.26
N SER A 62 4.52 -29.23 9.94
CA SER A 62 3.37 -29.86 9.30
C SER A 62 3.57 -31.38 9.19
N ARG A 63 2.63 -32.17 9.74
CA ARG A 63 2.67 -33.65 9.65
C ARG A 63 1.88 -34.21 8.47
N VAL A 64 0.94 -33.42 7.93
CA VAL A 64 0.00 -33.84 6.88
C VAL A 64 -0.19 -32.73 5.84
N TRP A 65 -0.51 -33.07 4.58
CA TRP A 65 -0.63 -32.07 3.52
C TRP A 65 -1.85 -31.14 3.66
N SER A 66 -2.84 -31.49 4.48
CA SER A 66 -3.94 -30.59 4.85
C SER A 66 -3.46 -29.40 5.70
N HIS A 67 -2.39 -29.57 6.49
CA HIS A 67 -1.79 -28.49 7.29
C HIS A 67 -0.95 -27.54 6.43
N VAL A 68 -0.37 -28.05 5.34
CA VAL A 68 0.56 -27.31 4.47
C VAL A 68 -0.16 -26.16 3.76
N ARG A 69 -0.10 -24.97 4.36
CA ARG A 69 -0.69 -23.72 3.88
C ARG A 69 0.34 -22.61 3.98
N PRO A 70 1.06 -22.32 2.88
CA PRO A 70 2.08 -21.27 2.90
C PRO A 70 1.47 -19.93 3.32
N THR A 71 2.06 -19.31 4.34
CA THR A 71 1.71 -17.94 4.75
C THR A 71 2.75 -16.99 4.18
N VAL A 72 2.31 -16.02 3.39
CA VAL A 72 3.18 -15.00 2.80
C VAL A 72 3.11 -13.75 3.65
N ILE A 73 4.25 -13.33 4.19
CA ILE A 73 4.38 -12.07 4.92
C ILE A 73 4.90 -11.01 3.95
N GLN A 74 4.25 -9.85 3.91
CA GLN A 74 4.64 -8.75 3.04
C GLN A 74 5.99 -8.19 3.50
N VAL A 75 6.92 -8.05 2.55
CA VAL A 75 8.22 -7.43 2.80
C VAL A 75 8.01 -5.91 2.99
N PRO A 76 8.48 -5.31 4.10
CA PRO A 76 8.39 -3.87 4.30
C PRO A 76 9.13 -3.10 3.20
N GLU A 77 8.47 -2.10 2.62
CA GLU A 77 9.07 -1.27 1.56
C GLU A 77 9.97 -0.20 2.18
N PRO A 78 11.27 -0.11 1.84
CA PRO A 78 12.18 0.84 2.48
C PRO A 78 11.79 2.31 2.29
N LEU A 79 11.18 2.64 1.13
CA LEU A 79 10.72 3.99 0.83
C LEU A 79 9.41 4.36 1.56
N SER A 80 8.76 3.42 2.26
CA SER A 80 7.60 3.71 3.11
C SER A 80 7.90 4.72 4.22
N ILE A 81 9.18 4.91 4.57
CA ILE A 81 9.66 5.95 5.49
C ILE A 81 9.26 7.36 5.01
N PHE A 82 9.16 7.57 3.70
CA PHE A 82 8.82 8.87 3.11
C PHE A 82 7.32 9.02 2.83
N SER A 83 6.65 7.93 2.43
CA SER A 83 5.19 7.91 2.24
C SER A 83 4.63 6.54 2.55
N THR A 84 3.76 6.41 3.56
CA THR A 84 3.17 5.12 3.95
C THR A 84 2.01 4.71 3.05
N GLY A 85 1.39 5.68 2.35
CA GLY A 85 0.30 5.46 1.42
C GLY A 85 -0.82 4.62 2.04
N ILE A 86 -1.29 3.60 1.33
CA ILE A 86 -2.31 2.68 1.84
C ILE A 86 -1.75 1.52 2.66
N ILE A 87 -0.42 1.37 2.74
CA ILE A 87 0.21 0.27 3.49
C ILE A 87 -0.07 0.41 4.99
N GLY A 88 -0.29 1.63 5.49
CA GLY A 88 -0.63 1.87 6.89
C GLY A 88 -1.96 1.25 7.33
N ASP A 89 -2.91 1.11 6.40
CA ASP A 89 -4.30 0.72 6.70
C ASP A 89 -4.58 -0.75 6.38
N VAL A 90 -3.63 -1.46 5.75
CA VAL A 90 -3.78 -2.87 5.34
C VAL A 90 -2.93 -3.79 6.21
N GLY A 91 -3.37 -5.04 6.36
CA GLY A 91 -2.60 -6.07 7.04
C GLY A 91 -1.29 -6.40 6.33
N ASN A 92 -0.43 -7.16 7.00
CA ASN A 92 0.91 -7.48 6.53
C ASN A 92 1.11 -8.96 6.17
N LYS A 93 0.07 -9.81 6.27
CA LYS A 93 0.18 -11.25 5.96
C LYS A 93 -1.00 -11.79 5.18
N VAL A 94 -0.73 -12.79 4.34
CA VAL A 94 -1.73 -13.50 3.55
C VAL A 94 -1.48 -15.00 3.68
N LYS A 95 -2.41 -15.72 4.31
CA LYS A 95 -2.39 -17.18 4.34
C LYS A 95 -3.00 -17.72 3.05
N VAL A 96 -2.26 -18.57 2.33
CA VAL A 96 -2.78 -19.19 1.10
C VAL A 96 -3.81 -20.24 1.48
N SER A 97 -5.07 -19.98 1.10
CA SER A 97 -6.19 -20.93 1.23
C SER A 97 -6.54 -21.54 -0.13
N PHE A 98 -7.02 -22.78 -0.15
CA PHE A 98 -7.59 -23.40 -1.36
C PHE A 98 -9.08 -23.12 -1.53
N TRP A 99 -9.78 -22.69 -0.48
CA TRP A 99 -11.24 -22.47 -0.48
C TRP A 99 -11.62 -21.08 -0.97
N GLU A 100 -10.70 -20.12 -0.84
CA GLU A 100 -10.95 -18.73 -1.19
C GLU A 100 -9.74 -18.10 -1.86
N HIS A 101 -10.01 -17.11 -2.70
CA HIS A 101 -8.98 -16.25 -3.26
C HIS A 101 -8.68 -15.13 -2.25
N PRO A 102 -7.40 -14.81 -1.99
CA PRO A 102 -7.06 -13.75 -1.05
C PRO A 102 -7.54 -12.38 -1.56
N LEU A 103 -8.42 -11.73 -0.78
CA LEU A 103 -8.99 -10.42 -1.10
C LEU A 103 -8.15 -9.27 -0.53
N PHE A 104 -7.92 -9.29 0.79
CA PHE A 104 -7.09 -8.34 1.51
C PHE A 104 -6.15 -9.08 2.46
N PRO A 105 -4.96 -8.53 2.75
CA PRO A 105 -4.11 -9.05 3.81
C PRO A 105 -4.75 -8.94 5.19
N GLU A 106 -4.43 -9.91 6.02
CA GLU A 106 -4.77 -9.95 7.44
C GLU A 106 -3.55 -9.54 8.28
N GLY A 107 -3.73 -9.47 9.60
CA GLY A 107 -2.64 -9.26 10.55
C GLY A 107 -2.51 -7.82 11.03
N HIS A 108 -1.27 -7.41 11.28
CA HIS A 108 -1.00 -6.13 11.94
C HIS A 108 -1.15 -4.96 10.97
N THR A 109 -2.02 -4.01 11.32
CA THR A 109 -2.13 -2.68 10.69
C THR A 109 -1.31 -1.65 11.46
N LEU A 110 -0.89 -0.55 10.82
CA LEU A 110 -0.29 0.59 11.53
C LEU A 110 -1.34 1.41 12.29
N THR A 111 -2.61 1.34 11.87
CA THR A 111 -3.74 1.93 12.58
C THR A 111 -3.95 1.24 13.92
N ARG A 112 -3.80 2.00 15.01
CA ARG A 112 -4.10 1.58 16.38
C ARG A 112 -5.62 1.56 16.59
N ASP A 113 -6.10 0.82 17.60
CA ASP A 113 -7.52 0.73 17.97
C ASP A 113 -8.17 2.08 18.37
N ASN A 114 -7.38 3.15 18.51
CA ASN A 114 -7.84 4.49 18.89
C ASN A 114 -7.97 5.42 17.66
N PRO A 115 -9.20 5.77 17.21
CA PRO A 115 -9.43 6.58 16.02
C PRO A 115 -8.80 7.99 16.08
N SER A 116 -8.77 8.59 17.27
CA SER A 116 -8.18 9.91 17.50
C SER A 116 -6.65 9.91 17.40
N LEU A 117 -5.99 8.81 17.75
CA LEU A 117 -4.53 8.67 17.60
C LEU A 117 -4.17 8.39 16.13
N ASN A 118 -4.99 7.66 15.37
CA ASN A 118 -4.76 7.39 13.95
C ASN A 118 -4.71 8.66 13.08
N ALA A 119 -5.46 9.70 13.44
CA ALA A 119 -5.40 10.99 12.74
C ALA A 119 -4.04 11.72 12.92
N PHE A 120 -3.37 11.53 14.06
CA PHE A 120 -2.04 12.13 14.33
C PHE A 120 -0.89 11.26 13.81
N PHE A 121 -1.07 9.94 13.75
CA PHE A 121 -0.03 9.00 13.30
C PHE A 121 -0.09 8.64 11.80
N SER A 122 -1.07 9.14 11.05
CA SER A 122 -1.17 8.99 9.58
C SER A 122 -0.52 10.15 8.79
N ILE A 123 0.18 11.06 9.49
CA ILE A 123 0.92 12.16 8.89
C ILE A 123 2.35 11.71 8.62
N ASP A 124 2.63 11.40 7.36
CA ASP A 124 3.95 10.96 6.91
C ASP A 124 4.82 12.14 6.47
N PHE A 125 6.11 11.87 6.25
CA PHE A 125 7.08 12.85 5.74
C PHE A 125 6.58 13.56 4.47
N SER A 126 6.04 12.83 3.48
CA SER A 126 5.52 13.42 2.24
C SER A 126 4.43 14.46 2.53
N LYS A 127 3.45 14.13 3.38
CA LYS A 127 2.36 15.05 3.74
C LYS A 127 2.87 16.29 4.48
N VAL A 128 3.84 16.11 5.37
CA VAL A 128 4.52 17.24 6.06
C VAL A 128 5.22 18.14 5.05
N VAL A 129 5.98 17.58 4.12
CA VAL A 129 6.64 18.34 3.05
C VAL A 129 5.58 19.05 2.19
N ALA A 130 4.49 18.38 1.83
CA ALA A 130 3.40 18.95 1.05
C ALA A 130 2.79 20.19 1.74
N ILE A 131 2.54 20.11 3.04
CA ILE A 131 1.95 21.21 3.85
C ILE A 131 2.96 22.34 4.05
N LEU A 132 4.17 22.04 4.54
CA LEU A 132 5.14 23.06 4.92
C LEU A 132 5.71 23.79 3.72
N ILE A 133 6.09 23.07 2.67
CA ILE A 133 6.73 23.68 1.49
C ILE A 133 5.72 24.46 0.66
N SER A 134 4.47 24.00 0.53
CA SER A 134 3.43 24.78 -0.16
C SER A 134 3.11 26.07 0.59
N LEU A 135 3.01 26.02 1.92
CA LEU A 135 2.75 27.19 2.74
C LEU A 135 3.91 28.19 2.66
N LEU A 136 5.15 27.73 2.82
CA LEU A 136 6.34 28.58 2.68
C LEU A 136 6.42 29.17 1.27
N ALA A 137 6.21 28.38 0.22
CA ALA A 137 6.17 28.87 -1.15
C ALA A 137 5.19 30.04 -1.32
N LEU A 138 3.98 29.95 -0.76
CA LEU A 138 3.01 31.05 -0.82
C LEU A 138 3.42 32.25 0.03
N VAL A 139 3.90 32.05 1.26
CA VAL A 139 4.34 33.12 2.16
C VAL A 139 5.52 33.92 1.59
N PHE A 140 6.35 33.30 0.75
CA PHE A 140 7.45 34.00 0.07
C PHE A 140 7.05 34.61 -1.27
N SER A 141 6.01 34.10 -1.93
CA SER A 141 5.61 34.56 -3.27
C SER A 141 4.45 35.54 -3.30
N TYR A 142 3.62 35.63 -2.24
CA TYR A 142 2.41 36.46 -2.24
C TYR A 142 2.69 37.95 -2.44
N ASP A 143 3.81 38.46 -1.92
CA ASP A 143 4.22 39.87 -2.02
C ASP A 143 5.33 40.11 -3.05
N ALA A 144 5.65 39.12 -3.88
CA ALA A 144 6.75 39.19 -4.85
C ALA A 144 6.60 40.37 -5.83
N ILE A 145 5.37 40.67 -6.26
CA ILE A 145 5.05 41.75 -7.21
C ILE A 145 4.38 42.93 -6.50
N THR A 146 3.41 42.68 -5.61
CA THR A 146 2.67 43.75 -4.91
C THR A 146 3.57 44.62 -4.05
N ARG A 147 4.59 44.07 -3.38
CA ARG A 147 5.49 44.87 -2.55
C ARG A 147 6.28 45.89 -3.34
N GLU A 148 6.86 45.50 -4.49
CA GLU A 148 7.58 46.45 -5.33
C GLU A 148 6.67 47.49 -5.98
N ARG A 149 5.39 47.15 -6.13
CA ARG A 149 4.36 48.07 -6.61
C ARG A 149 3.99 49.11 -5.54
N GLU A 150 3.79 48.66 -4.31
CA GLU A 150 3.47 49.50 -3.14
C GLU A 150 4.65 50.42 -2.80
N ASP A 151 5.88 49.90 -2.83
CA ASP A 151 7.10 50.65 -2.55
C ASP A 151 7.52 51.57 -3.72
N GLY A 152 6.82 51.54 -4.86
CA GLY A 152 7.13 52.33 -6.07
C GLY A 152 8.43 51.91 -6.80
N THR A 153 9.18 50.96 -6.25
CA THR A 153 10.46 50.47 -6.79
C THR A 153 10.30 49.79 -8.16
N MET A 154 9.12 49.26 -8.46
CA MET A 154 8.80 48.68 -9.76
C MET A 154 8.83 49.72 -10.88
N LYS A 155 8.25 50.91 -10.67
CA LYS A 155 8.26 52.00 -11.67
C LYS A 155 9.69 52.47 -11.93
N LEU A 156 10.48 52.62 -10.87
CA LEU A 156 11.90 52.98 -10.97
C LEU A 156 12.69 51.95 -11.78
N THR A 157 12.48 50.66 -11.53
CA THR A 157 13.20 49.58 -12.22
C THR A 157 12.91 49.56 -13.73
N PHE A 158 11.66 49.85 -14.14
CA PHE A 158 11.26 49.90 -15.55
C PHE A 158 11.60 51.21 -16.27
N THR A 159 12.13 52.23 -15.58
CA THR A 159 12.79 53.36 -16.26
C THR A 159 14.12 52.95 -16.91
N GLY A 160 14.74 51.87 -16.41
CA GLY A 160 15.91 51.25 -17.04
C GLY A 160 15.54 50.31 -18.19
N GLN A 161 16.55 49.85 -18.95
CA GLN A 161 16.39 48.91 -20.08
C GLN A 161 16.18 47.45 -19.61
N VAL A 162 15.30 47.21 -18.62
CA VAL A 162 15.03 45.86 -18.11
C VAL A 162 13.74 45.30 -18.73
N SER A 163 13.84 44.16 -19.40
CA SER A 163 12.64 43.48 -19.95
C SER A 163 11.76 42.92 -18.84
N ARG A 164 10.43 42.99 -19.02
CA ARG A 164 9.43 42.48 -18.07
C ARG A 164 9.59 40.98 -17.77
N ILE A 165 9.96 40.20 -18.80
CA ILE A 165 10.19 38.76 -18.66
C ILE A 165 11.47 38.49 -17.85
N SER A 166 12.56 39.23 -18.10
CA SER A 166 13.79 39.09 -17.31
C SER A 166 13.58 39.47 -15.84
N PHE A 167 12.72 40.45 -15.56
CA PHE A 167 12.33 40.79 -14.20
C PHE A 167 11.57 39.65 -13.51
N LEU A 168 10.53 39.10 -14.16
CA LEU A 168 9.74 38.01 -13.58
C LEU A 168 10.56 36.73 -13.37
N MET A 169 11.41 36.36 -14.33
CA MET A 169 12.31 35.19 -14.19
C MET A 169 13.36 35.41 -13.11
N GLY A 170 13.86 36.64 -12.94
CA GLY A 170 14.76 37.00 -11.85
C GLY A 170 14.11 36.83 -10.48
N LYS A 171 12.85 37.29 -10.34
CA LYS A 171 12.03 37.09 -9.13
C LYS A 171 11.82 35.60 -8.82
N LEU A 172 11.37 34.83 -9.80
CA LEU A 172 11.15 33.39 -9.63
C LEU A 172 12.44 32.66 -9.23
N LEU A 173 13.57 32.99 -9.87
CA LEU A 173 14.86 32.39 -9.56
C LEU A 173 15.34 32.79 -8.15
N GLY A 174 15.11 34.03 -7.72
CA GLY A 174 15.40 34.48 -6.36
C GLY A 174 14.59 33.71 -5.31
N LEU A 175 13.29 33.53 -5.54
CA LEU A 175 12.41 32.74 -4.66
C LEU A 175 12.80 31.26 -4.65
N LEU A 176 13.13 30.70 -5.82
CA LEU A 176 13.62 29.32 -5.92
C LEU A 176 14.92 29.13 -5.12
N LEU A 177 15.88 30.05 -5.26
CA LEU A 177 17.14 30.00 -4.51
C LEU A 177 16.94 30.15 -3.00
N THR A 178 15.85 30.78 -2.55
CA THR A 178 15.57 30.90 -1.10
C THR A 178 15.00 29.62 -0.51
N LEU A 179 14.12 28.91 -1.22
CA LEU A 179 13.42 27.75 -0.68
C LEU A 179 14.11 26.43 -1.02
N LEU A 180 14.80 26.35 -2.16
CA LEU A 180 15.50 25.14 -2.58
C LEU A 180 16.54 24.66 -1.54
N PRO A 181 17.35 25.51 -0.89
CA PRO A 181 18.27 25.07 0.16
C PRO A 181 17.55 24.52 1.39
N ILE A 182 16.38 25.06 1.76
CA ILE A 182 15.57 24.54 2.86
C ILE A 182 15.11 23.12 2.51
N LEU A 183 14.50 22.96 1.33
CA LEU A 183 14.03 21.66 0.86
C LEU A 183 15.18 20.64 0.75
N LEU A 184 16.30 21.05 0.17
CA LEU A 184 17.50 20.21 0.06
C LEU A 184 18.02 19.79 1.43
N PHE A 185 18.10 20.72 2.38
CA PHE A 185 18.51 20.43 3.75
C PHE A 185 17.60 19.39 4.41
N CYS A 186 16.28 19.48 4.21
CA CYS A 186 15.32 18.52 4.72
C CYS A 186 15.54 17.10 4.18
N TYR A 187 15.76 16.95 2.88
CA TYR A 187 16.07 15.66 2.27
C TYR A 187 17.44 15.12 2.68
N LEU A 188 18.46 15.98 2.78
CA LEU A 188 19.80 15.60 3.24
C LEU A 188 19.77 15.12 4.69
N LEU A 189 19.01 15.81 5.56
CA LEU A 189 18.84 15.41 6.94
C LEU A 189 18.10 14.06 7.04
N ALA A 190 17.07 13.84 6.21
CA ALA A 190 16.40 12.55 6.14
C ALA A 190 17.36 11.43 5.68
N CYS A 191 18.18 11.69 4.67
CA CYS A 191 19.22 10.75 4.22
C CYS A 191 20.23 10.44 5.32
N LEU A 192 20.69 11.47 6.06
CA LEU A 192 21.63 11.31 7.16
C LEU A 192 21.04 10.40 8.25
N ILE A 193 19.79 10.64 8.65
CA ILE A 193 19.11 9.80 9.64
C ILE A 193 19.04 8.34 9.16
N ILE A 194 18.74 8.10 7.88
CA ILE A 194 18.67 6.75 7.32
C ILE A 194 20.05 6.06 7.32
N VAL A 195 21.10 6.75 6.86
CA VAL A 195 22.46 6.20 6.77
C VAL A 195 23.05 5.88 8.14
N VAL A 196 22.70 6.66 9.16
CA VAL A 196 23.13 6.41 10.55
C VAL A 196 22.46 5.17 11.15
N ASN A 197 21.31 4.73 10.61
CA ASN A 197 20.57 3.58 11.10
C ASN A 197 20.99 2.27 10.37
N PRO A 198 21.79 1.39 10.98
CA PRO A 198 22.27 0.17 10.32
C PRO A 198 21.17 -0.86 10.01
N ALA A 199 19.96 -0.67 10.54
CA ALA A 199 18.81 -1.52 10.28
C ALA A 199 18.17 -1.29 8.89
N ILE A 200 18.56 -0.23 8.17
CA ILE A 200 17.97 0.15 6.88
C ILE A 200 19.01 -0.04 5.77
N SER A 201 18.77 -1.01 4.88
CA SER A 201 19.56 -1.20 3.67
C SER A 201 18.78 -0.69 2.45
N LEU A 202 19.19 0.45 1.89
CA LEU A 202 18.64 0.97 0.64
C LEU A 202 19.38 0.41 -0.56
N SER A 203 18.63 -0.12 -1.53
CA SER A 203 19.18 -0.54 -2.82
C SER A 203 19.47 0.67 -3.73
N ALA A 204 20.23 0.47 -4.81
CA ALA A 204 20.49 1.52 -5.80
C ALA A 204 19.18 2.07 -6.43
N SER A 205 18.17 1.21 -6.63
CA SER A 205 16.84 1.64 -7.08
C SER A 205 16.13 2.51 -6.05
N ASP A 206 16.29 2.25 -4.75
CA ASP A 206 15.65 3.06 -3.71
C ASP A 206 16.26 4.46 -3.63
N TRP A 207 17.59 4.58 -3.78
CA TRP A 207 18.26 5.88 -3.92
C TRP A 207 17.79 6.66 -5.15
N GLY A 208 17.56 5.97 -6.27
CA GLY A 208 16.94 6.56 -7.46
C GLY A 208 15.52 7.06 -7.19
N GLY A 209 14.72 6.27 -6.47
CA GLY A 209 13.38 6.66 -6.01
C GLY A 209 13.41 7.91 -5.13
N LEU A 210 14.37 8.00 -4.20
CA LEU A 210 14.55 9.17 -3.35
C LEU A 210 14.94 10.44 -4.13
N SER A 211 15.79 10.30 -5.15
CA SER A 211 16.11 11.40 -6.05
C SER A 211 14.88 11.89 -6.83
N LEU A 212 14.04 10.96 -7.30
CA LEU A 212 12.76 11.29 -7.96
C LEU A 212 11.77 11.96 -6.99
N LEU A 213 11.70 11.53 -5.73
CA LEU A 213 10.90 12.19 -4.70
C LEU A 213 11.34 13.63 -4.49
N PHE A 214 12.65 13.87 -4.37
CA PHE A 214 13.19 15.23 -4.26
C PHE A 214 12.81 16.09 -5.48
N LEU A 215 12.98 15.56 -6.70
CA LEU A 215 12.60 16.27 -7.92
C LEU A 215 11.10 16.59 -7.96
N THR A 216 10.26 15.66 -7.53
CA THR A 216 8.80 15.84 -7.43
C THR A 216 8.47 16.98 -6.46
N SER A 217 9.14 17.03 -5.30
CA SER A 217 8.98 18.12 -4.32
C SER A 217 9.44 19.48 -4.84
N VAL A 218 10.49 19.52 -5.68
CA VAL A 218 10.93 20.77 -6.34
C VAL A 218 9.87 21.26 -7.34
N ILE A 219 9.30 20.36 -8.15
CA ILE A 219 8.24 20.71 -9.10
C ILE A 219 7.00 21.22 -8.34
N TYR A 220 6.61 20.52 -7.27
CA TYR A 220 5.49 20.91 -6.42
C TYR A 220 5.69 22.29 -5.77
N MET A 221 6.88 22.56 -5.24
CA MET A 221 7.26 23.87 -4.73
C MET A 221 7.14 24.96 -5.80
N MET A 222 7.56 24.68 -7.04
CA MET A 222 7.41 25.62 -8.16
C MET A 222 5.95 25.94 -8.46
N VAL A 223 5.03 24.95 -8.39
CA VAL A 223 3.60 25.19 -8.60
C VAL A 223 3.08 26.25 -7.61
N PHE A 224 3.38 26.12 -6.32
CA PHE A 224 2.91 27.07 -5.32
C PHE A 224 3.62 28.43 -5.38
N LEU A 225 4.91 28.47 -5.71
CA LEU A 225 5.62 29.73 -5.97
C LEU A 225 4.98 30.51 -7.12
N LEU A 226 4.66 29.83 -8.22
CA LEU A 226 4.02 30.45 -9.37
C LEU A 226 2.56 30.81 -9.08
N LEU A 227 1.84 30.02 -8.28
CA LEU A 227 0.49 30.35 -7.85
C LEU A 227 0.48 31.65 -7.03
N GLY A 228 1.36 31.79 -6.05
CA GLY A 228 1.44 33.03 -5.26
C GLY A 228 1.91 34.22 -6.08
N MET A 229 2.88 34.05 -6.99
CA MET A 229 3.27 35.10 -7.94
C MET A 229 2.12 35.48 -8.89
N PHE A 230 1.34 34.51 -9.37
CA PHE A 230 0.18 34.76 -10.22
C PHE A 230 -0.86 35.61 -9.49
N ILE A 231 -1.19 35.26 -8.25
CA ILE A 231 -2.12 36.01 -7.39
C ILE A 231 -1.55 37.42 -7.13
N SER A 232 -0.28 37.54 -6.76
CA SER A 232 0.43 38.81 -6.54
C SER A 232 0.38 39.73 -7.77
N SER A 233 0.43 39.16 -8.99
CA SER A 233 0.35 39.95 -10.22
C SER A 233 -1.05 40.53 -10.49
N ARG A 234 -2.10 39.89 -9.96
CA ARG A 234 -3.51 40.27 -10.21
C ARG A 234 -4.06 41.22 -9.15
N VAL A 235 -3.55 41.12 -7.93
CA VAL A 235 -4.02 41.89 -6.80
C VAL A 235 -3.23 43.20 -6.69
N THR A 236 -3.85 44.25 -6.14
CA THR A 236 -3.21 45.55 -5.92
C THR A 236 -2.45 45.63 -4.60
N HIS A 237 -3.04 45.08 -3.53
CA HIS A 237 -2.51 45.15 -2.17
C HIS A 237 -1.92 43.81 -1.69
N SER A 238 -0.78 43.87 -1.00
CA SER A 238 -0.11 42.70 -0.43
C SER A 238 -1.01 41.95 0.58
N SER A 239 -1.79 42.68 1.38
CA SER A 239 -2.75 42.10 2.34
C SER A 239 -3.85 41.27 1.67
N SER A 240 -4.36 41.69 0.53
CA SER A 240 -5.35 40.91 -0.22
C SER A 240 -4.71 39.70 -0.91
N SER A 241 -3.46 39.83 -1.37
CA SER A 241 -2.72 38.75 -2.02
C SER A 241 -2.49 37.56 -1.08
N ILE A 242 -2.10 37.80 0.18
CA ILE A 242 -1.91 36.72 1.17
C ILE A 242 -3.24 36.04 1.52
N ILE A 243 -4.33 36.79 1.70
CA ILE A 243 -5.65 36.23 2.03
C ILE A 243 -6.13 35.30 0.91
N ILE A 244 -6.04 35.73 -0.35
CA ILE A 244 -6.44 34.91 -1.51
C ILE A 244 -5.52 33.69 -1.64
N SER A 245 -4.21 33.86 -1.45
CA SER A 245 -3.24 32.75 -1.51
C SER A 245 -3.54 31.68 -0.46
N LEU A 246 -3.83 32.09 0.78
CA LEU A 246 -4.21 31.17 1.85
C LEU A 246 -5.56 30.51 1.60
N LEU A 247 -6.54 31.20 1.02
CA LEU A 247 -7.82 30.59 0.63
C LEU A 247 -7.63 29.52 -0.45
N CYS A 248 -6.83 29.81 -1.49
CA CYS A 248 -6.47 28.83 -2.51
C CYS A 248 -5.71 27.64 -1.91
N TRP A 249 -4.81 27.90 -0.95
CA TRP A 249 -4.08 26.85 -0.24
C TRP A 249 -5.01 25.92 0.53
N ILE A 250 -5.94 26.46 1.34
CA ILE A 250 -6.94 25.66 2.07
C ILE A 250 -7.80 24.86 1.09
N TRP A 251 -8.21 25.49 -0.03
CA TRP A 251 -8.99 24.84 -1.07
C TRP A 251 -8.26 23.62 -1.64
N PHE A 252 -7.00 23.77 -2.07
CA PHE A 252 -6.25 22.69 -2.71
C PHE A 252 -5.82 21.58 -1.74
N LEU A 253 -5.39 21.92 -0.52
CA LEU A 253 -4.89 20.92 0.43
C LEU A 253 -6.01 20.17 1.16
N PHE A 254 -7.09 20.86 1.54
CA PHE A 254 -8.10 20.26 2.43
C PHE A 254 -9.45 20.09 1.76
N LEU A 255 -9.93 21.08 1.01
CA LEU A 255 -11.31 21.05 0.53
C LEU A 255 -11.46 20.16 -0.71
N MET A 256 -10.57 20.32 -1.68
CA MET A 256 -10.62 19.62 -2.96
C MET A 256 -10.49 18.09 -2.82
N PRO A 257 -9.56 17.53 -2.02
CA PRO A 257 -9.45 16.07 -1.85
C PRO A 257 -10.71 15.47 -1.23
N ASN A 258 -11.28 16.13 -0.21
CA ASN A 258 -12.52 15.69 0.43
C ASN A 258 -13.70 15.71 -0.55
N ILE A 259 -13.86 16.80 -1.31
CA ILE A 259 -14.90 16.91 -2.34
C ILE A 259 -14.73 15.81 -3.40
N ALA A 260 -13.51 15.54 -3.85
CA ALA A 260 -13.23 14.50 -4.83
C ALA A 260 -13.65 13.11 -4.33
N THR A 261 -13.35 12.78 -3.07
CA THR A 261 -13.77 11.52 -2.44
C THR A 261 -15.30 11.40 -2.37
N TYR A 262 -15.99 12.42 -1.88
CA TYR A 262 -17.46 12.41 -1.79
C TYR A 262 -18.13 12.32 -3.17
N LEU A 263 -17.65 13.08 -4.16
CA LEU A 263 -18.15 13.02 -5.53
C LEU A 263 -17.91 11.63 -6.14
N ALA A 264 -16.75 11.04 -5.91
CA ALA A 264 -16.43 9.72 -6.46
C ALA A 264 -17.31 8.60 -5.91
N GLN A 265 -17.56 8.62 -4.60
CA GLN A 265 -18.47 7.68 -3.94
C GLN A 265 -19.92 7.86 -4.39
N SER A 266 -20.33 9.11 -4.69
CA SER A 266 -21.68 9.40 -5.20
C SER A 266 -21.88 8.92 -6.64
N ILE A 267 -20.88 9.14 -7.51
CA ILE A 267 -20.95 8.80 -8.95
C ILE A 267 -20.85 7.30 -9.17
N SER A 268 -19.89 6.63 -8.52
CA SER A 268 -19.70 5.19 -8.65
C SER A 268 -20.14 4.52 -7.36
N LYS A 269 -21.35 3.96 -7.32
CA LYS A 269 -21.82 3.18 -6.16
C LYS A 269 -21.13 1.81 -6.16
N ALA A 270 -20.15 1.61 -5.29
CA ALA A 270 -19.67 0.27 -4.99
C ALA A 270 -20.74 -0.47 -4.17
N PRO A 271 -21.04 -1.74 -4.46
CA PRO A 271 -21.95 -2.52 -3.63
C PRO A 271 -21.36 -2.63 -2.21
N LEU A 272 -22.21 -2.56 -1.19
CA LEU A 272 -21.77 -2.79 0.18
C LEU A 272 -21.17 -4.20 0.27
N TYR A 273 -20.00 -4.32 0.91
CA TYR A 273 -19.29 -5.61 1.00
C TYR A 273 -20.16 -6.69 1.68
N ASP A 274 -21.02 -6.30 2.62
CA ASP A 274 -21.97 -7.19 3.30
C ASP A 274 -22.90 -7.93 2.32
N ASN A 275 -23.32 -7.27 1.22
CA ASN A 275 -24.16 -7.92 0.20
C ASN A 275 -23.36 -8.96 -0.61
N VAL A 276 -22.08 -8.67 -0.86
CA VAL A 276 -21.16 -9.62 -1.52
C VAL A 276 -20.96 -10.83 -0.61
N GLN A 277 -20.71 -10.59 0.67
CA GLN A 277 -20.54 -11.65 1.67
C GLN A 277 -21.82 -12.49 1.84
N ALA A 278 -23.00 -11.87 1.86
CA ALA A 278 -24.27 -12.58 1.92
C ALA A 278 -24.46 -13.49 0.68
N THR A 279 -24.08 -13.02 -0.51
CA THR A 279 -24.15 -13.85 -1.73
C THR A 279 -23.12 -14.99 -1.70
N MET A 280 -21.92 -14.75 -1.15
CA MET A 280 -20.91 -15.80 -0.95
C MET A 280 -21.40 -16.89 0.02
N ARG A 281 -22.12 -16.53 1.08
CA ARG A 281 -22.71 -17.50 2.00
C ARG A 281 -23.67 -18.45 1.31
N ASN A 282 -24.47 -17.98 0.34
CA ASN A 282 -25.34 -18.86 -0.44
C ASN A 282 -24.55 -19.92 -1.22
N TYR A 283 -23.36 -19.58 -1.72
CA TYR A 283 -22.47 -20.54 -2.38
C TYR A 283 -21.86 -21.54 -1.37
N ASP A 284 -21.56 -21.09 -0.15
CA ASP A 284 -21.11 -21.98 0.93
C ASP A 284 -22.20 -22.93 1.40
N GLU A 285 -23.44 -22.46 1.53
CA GLU A 285 -24.60 -23.28 1.87
C GLU A 285 -24.87 -24.33 0.78
N ALA A 286 -24.77 -23.94 -0.51
CA ALA A 286 -24.90 -24.89 -1.62
C ALA A 286 -23.81 -25.96 -1.59
N PHE A 287 -22.54 -25.56 -1.38
CA PHE A 287 -21.42 -26.49 -1.22
C PHE A 287 -21.66 -27.44 -0.03
N HIS A 288 -22.08 -26.92 1.11
CA HIS A 288 -22.35 -27.72 2.30
C HIS A 288 -23.48 -28.74 2.06
N LYS A 289 -24.54 -28.33 1.35
CA LYS A 289 -25.62 -29.25 0.98
C LYS A 289 -25.12 -30.38 0.08
N GLU A 290 -24.36 -30.06 -0.97
CA GLU A 290 -23.77 -31.07 -1.86
C GLU A 290 -22.80 -32.00 -1.10
N TYR A 291 -22.02 -31.45 -0.16
CA TYR A 291 -21.11 -32.22 0.70
C TYR A 291 -21.87 -33.24 1.56
N MET A 292 -23.00 -32.85 2.16
CA MET A 292 -23.84 -33.74 2.96
C MET A 292 -24.55 -34.81 2.11
N GLU A 293 -24.86 -34.51 0.84
CA GLU A 293 -25.40 -35.51 -0.10
C GLU A 293 -24.36 -36.54 -0.54
N GLU A 294 -23.09 -36.14 -0.66
CA GLU A 294 -21.99 -37.04 -1.05
C GLU A 294 -21.50 -37.91 0.12
N TRP A 295 -21.58 -37.40 1.35
CA TRP A 295 -21.17 -38.09 2.57
C TRP A 295 -21.62 -39.57 2.66
N PRO A 296 -22.92 -39.92 2.54
CA PRO A 296 -23.34 -41.33 2.62
C PRO A 296 -22.79 -42.17 1.47
N ARG A 297 -22.60 -41.60 0.27
CA ARG A 297 -22.06 -42.31 -0.89
C ARG A 297 -20.59 -42.64 -0.69
N ALA A 298 -19.80 -41.69 -0.18
CA ALA A 298 -18.40 -41.92 0.15
C ALA A 298 -18.25 -42.99 1.24
N SER A 299 -19.10 -42.96 2.28
CA SER A 299 -19.15 -44.00 3.32
C SER A 299 -19.42 -45.40 2.76
N GLN A 300 -20.35 -45.52 1.80
CA GLN A 300 -20.66 -46.78 1.13
C GLN A 300 -19.50 -47.30 0.26
N ARG A 301 -18.77 -46.42 -0.44
CA ARG A 301 -17.63 -46.83 -1.30
C ARG A 301 -16.52 -47.51 -0.51
N VAL A 302 -16.34 -47.16 0.76
CA VAL A 302 -15.32 -47.74 1.63
C VAL A 302 -15.88 -48.76 2.62
N ASN A 303 -17.16 -49.14 2.47
CA ASN A 303 -17.86 -50.08 3.35
C ASN A 303 -17.77 -49.71 4.85
N MET A 304 -17.76 -48.41 5.16
CA MET A 304 -17.64 -47.91 6.53
C MET A 304 -18.99 -48.04 7.26
N LYS A 305 -19.01 -48.74 8.40
CA LYS A 305 -20.22 -48.91 9.23
C LYS A 305 -20.53 -47.67 10.08
N TYR A 306 -19.50 -47.10 10.68
CA TYR A 306 -19.57 -45.89 11.51
C TYR A 306 -18.30 -45.06 11.34
N LEU A 307 -18.42 -43.74 11.48
CA LEU A 307 -17.26 -42.86 11.53
C LEU A 307 -16.71 -42.86 12.96
N SER A 308 -15.40 -43.10 13.11
CA SER A 308 -14.74 -43.08 14.41
C SER A 308 -13.37 -42.43 14.27
N TYR A 309 -13.07 -41.59 15.25
CA TYR A 309 -11.79 -40.90 15.38
C TYR A 309 -11.16 -41.29 16.72
N ASN A 310 -9.85 -41.54 16.71
CA ASN A 310 -9.08 -41.62 17.95
C ASN A 310 -8.34 -40.31 18.21
N ASN A 311 -7.37 -39.98 17.35
CA ASN A 311 -6.61 -38.74 17.44
C ASN A 311 -6.86 -37.90 16.17
N CYS A 312 -7.79 -36.95 16.29
CA CYS A 312 -8.21 -36.07 15.20
C CYS A 312 -8.05 -34.61 15.61
N THR A 313 -7.39 -33.81 14.78
CA THR A 313 -7.30 -32.36 14.93
C THR A 313 -7.81 -31.69 13.66
N GLY A 314 -8.62 -30.64 13.83
CA GLY A 314 -9.28 -29.94 12.72
C GLY A 314 -10.75 -30.34 12.58
N ASP A 315 -11.50 -29.53 11.84
CA ASP A 315 -12.91 -29.75 11.55
C ASP A 315 -13.18 -29.32 10.10
N GLY A 316 -13.56 -30.28 9.26
CA GLY A 316 -13.89 -30.06 7.85
C GLY A 316 -12.75 -30.30 6.84
N PRO A 317 -13.02 -30.05 5.55
CA PRO A 317 -12.10 -30.37 4.45
C PRO A 317 -10.87 -29.44 4.39
N GLU A 318 -10.92 -28.29 5.09
CA GLU A 318 -9.86 -27.27 5.05
C GLU A 318 -8.58 -27.72 5.72
N TYR A 319 -8.72 -28.33 6.89
CA TYR A 319 -7.64 -28.83 7.72
C TYR A 319 -8.14 -30.02 8.53
N LEU A 320 -7.50 -31.16 8.33
CA LEU A 320 -7.82 -32.38 9.04
C LEU A 320 -6.54 -33.21 9.19
N GLU A 321 -6.22 -33.57 10.42
CA GLU A 321 -5.06 -34.36 10.80
C GLU A 321 -5.51 -35.55 11.65
N LEU A 322 -5.19 -36.75 11.20
CA LEU A 322 -5.67 -38.02 11.72
C LEU A 322 -4.51 -38.95 12.09
N ALA A 323 -4.60 -39.58 13.26
CA ALA A 323 -3.83 -40.75 13.65
C ALA A 323 -4.68 -41.69 14.49
N GLY A 324 -4.41 -42.99 14.36
CA GLY A 324 -5.24 -44.01 14.98
C GLY A 324 -6.68 -43.99 14.43
N GLY A 325 -7.57 -44.76 15.04
CA GLY A 325 -8.91 -44.98 14.47
C GLY A 325 -8.96 -46.17 13.50
N PRO A 326 -10.14 -46.49 12.95
CA PRO A 326 -10.28 -47.54 11.95
C PRO A 326 -9.78 -47.10 10.57
N LYS A 327 -9.25 -48.06 9.77
CA LYS A 327 -8.72 -47.86 8.41
C LYS A 327 -9.73 -47.22 7.45
N GLU A 328 -11.01 -47.46 7.68
CA GLU A 328 -12.11 -46.94 6.90
C GLU A 328 -12.24 -45.40 7.03
N THR A 329 -11.82 -44.80 8.16
CA THR A 329 -11.89 -43.34 8.39
C THR A 329 -10.98 -42.54 7.45
N PRO A 330 -9.66 -42.78 7.34
CA PRO A 330 -8.81 -42.05 6.39
C PRO A 330 -9.18 -42.35 4.93
N LEU A 331 -9.67 -43.55 4.61
CA LEU A 331 -10.17 -43.88 3.27
C LEU A 331 -11.46 -43.12 2.94
N PHE A 332 -12.36 -42.96 3.90
CA PHE A 332 -13.56 -42.16 3.76
C PHE A 332 -13.21 -40.69 3.45
N HIS A 333 -12.28 -40.10 4.22
CA HIS A 333 -11.82 -38.73 3.98
C HIS A 333 -11.10 -38.56 2.66
N GLN A 334 -10.34 -39.56 2.22
CA GLN A 334 -9.76 -39.59 0.87
C GLN A 334 -10.84 -39.52 -0.21
N GLN A 335 -11.92 -40.31 -0.11
CA GLN A 335 -13.04 -40.28 -1.05
C GLN A 335 -13.76 -38.93 -1.04
N MET A 336 -14.00 -38.37 0.15
CA MET A 336 -14.59 -37.04 0.29
C MET A 336 -13.69 -35.97 -0.34
N GLN A 337 -12.37 -36.06 -0.18
CA GLN A 337 -11.43 -35.08 -0.73
C GLN A 337 -11.32 -35.13 -2.26
N ILE A 338 -11.33 -36.34 -2.83
CA ILE A 338 -11.34 -36.53 -4.29
C ILE A 338 -12.54 -35.82 -4.91
N TRP A 339 -13.71 -35.94 -4.29
CA TRP A 339 -14.92 -35.25 -4.72
C TRP A 339 -14.89 -33.75 -4.39
N ALA A 340 -14.51 -33.39 -3.16
CA ALA A 340 -14.59 -32.02 -2.65
C ALA A 340 -13.62 -31.08 -3.38
N THR A 341 -12.42 -31.54 -3.75
CA THR A 341 -11.38 -30.70 -4.36
C THR A 341 -11.87 -29.96 -5.61
N PRO A 342 -12.39 -30.61 -6.67
CA PRO A 342 -12.89 -29.90 -7.85
C PRO A 342 -14.10 -29.00 -7.56
N VAL A 343 -15.01 -29.44 -6.69
CA VAL A 343 -16.23 -28.67 -6.34
C VAL A 343 -15.86 -27.41 -5.55
N MET A 344 -14.97 -27.54 -4.57
CA MET A 344 -14.41 -26.47 -3.75
C MET A 344 -13.69 -25.43 -4.61
N LEU A 345 -12.81 -25.86 -5.53
CA LEU A 345 -12.08 -24.93 -6.40
C LEU A 345 -13.04 -24.15 -7.30
N ASN A 346 -14.03 -24.82 -7.88
CA ASN A 346 -15.09 -24.15 -8.65
C ASN A 346 -15.90 -23.17 -7.78
N ASN A 347 -16.17 -23.52 -6.52
CA ASN A 347 -16.85 -22.64 -5.58
C ASN A 347 -16.01 -21.39 -5.26
N ALA A 348 -14.71 -21.57 -5.02
CA ALA A 348 -13.75 -20.49 -4.82
C ALA A 348 -13.73 -19.52 -6.02
N ASP A 349 -13.79 -20.04 -7.24
CA ASP A 349 -13.81 -19.23 -8.46
C ASP A 349 -15.13 -18.44 -8.63
N LYS A 350 -16.27 -19.03 -8.26
CA LYS A 350 -17.57 -18.33 -8.22
C LYS A 350 -17.55 -17.19 -7.21
N LYS A 351 -17.05 -17.43 -6.00
CA LYS A 351 -16.88 -16.39 -4.96
C LYS A 351 -15.94 -15.28 -5.44
N TRP A 352 -14.82 -15.66 -6.05
CA TRP A 352 -13.84 -14.72 -6.57
C TRP A 352 -14.41 -13.84 -7.69
N ALA A 353 -15.28 -14.36 -8.55
CA ALA A 353 -15.95 -13.53 -9.56
C ALA A 353 -16.78 -12.40 -8.92
N LEU A 354 -17.45 -12.65 -7.79
CA LEU A 354 -18.17 -11.61 -7.05
C LEU A 354 -17.22 -10.59 -6.42
N GLN A 355 -16.19 -11.08 -5.73
CA GLN A 355 -15.18 -10.25 -5.08
C GLN A 355 -14.41 -9.38 -6.08
N ARG A 356 -14.08 -9.93 -7.26
CA ARG A 356 -13.46 -9.19 -8.37
C ARG A 356 -14.36 -8.05 -8.85
N ASN A 357 -15.66 -8.29 -9.01
CA ASN A 357 -16.60 -7.23 -9.40
C ASN A 357 -16.67 -6.11 -8.35
N TYR A 358 -16.62 -6.46 -7.07
CA TYR A 358 -16.53 -5.50 -5.97
C TYR A 358 -15.23 -4.69 -6.04
N LEU A 359 -14.08 -5.36 -6.18
CA LEU A 359 -12.77 -4.71 -6.34
C LEU A 359 -12.74 -3.79 -7.56
N ASP A 360 -13.26 -4.21 -8.70
CA ASP A 360 -13.33 -3.39 -9.92
C ASP A 360 -14.17 -2.12 -9.68
N GLY A 361 -15.23 -2.22 -8.87
CA GLY A 361 -16.02 -1.09 -8.40
C GLY A 361 -15.19 -0.11 -7.56
N LEU A 362 -14.43 -0.61 -6.58
CA LEU A 362 -13.53 0.20 -5.75
C LEU A 362 -12.43 0.87 -6.59
N VAL A 363 -11.82 0.14 -7.52
CA VAL A 363 -10.79 0.66 -8.42
C VAL A 363 -11.36 1.77 -9.31
N ARG A 364 -12.60 1.63 -9.79
CA ARG A 364 -13.28 2.69 -10.55
C ARG A 364 -13.55 3.92 -9.69
N GLN A 365 -14.04 3.75 -8.46
CA GLN A 365 -14.22 4.85 -7.51
C GLN A 365 -12.90 5.58 -7.26
N GLN A 366 -11.83 4.83 -6.97
CA GLN A 366 -10.52 5.41 -6.73
C GLN A 366 -10.00 6.16 -7.96
N ARG A 367 -10.05 5.56 -9.16
CA ARG A 367 -9.62 6.25 -10.38
C ARG A 367 -10.42 7.53 -10.64
N LEU A 368 -11.71 7.53 -10.34
CA LEU A 368 -12.57 8.71 -10.50
C LEU A 368 -12.26 9.78 -9.45
N GLN A 369 -12.02 9.39 -8.19
CA GLN A 369 -11.51 10.28 -7.14
C GLN A 369 -10.18 10.90 -7.55
N GLN A 370 -9.22 10.09 -8.02
CA GLN A 370 -7.94 10.57 -8.52
C GLN A 370 -8.10 11.53 -9.70
N ALA A 371 -8.96 11.21 -10.68
CA ALA A 371 -9.19 12.04 -11.85
C ALA A 371 -9.84 13.39 -11.52
N ILE A 372 -10.80 13.43 -10.58
CA ILE A 372 -11.38 14.69 -10.08
C ILE A 372 -10.32 15.49 -9.32
N ALA A 373 -9.54 14.80 -8.50
CA ALA A 373 -8.52 15.42 -7.65
C ALA A 373 -7.25 15.83 -8.41
N TRP A 374 -7.09 15.50 -9.71
CA TRP A 374 -6.02 16.03 -10.57
C TRP A 374 -6.00 17.56 -10.66
N LEU A 375 -7.12 18.21 -10.34
CA LEU A 375 -7.20 19.67 -10.24
C LEU A 375 -6.47 20.23 -8.99
N SER A 376 -6.13 19.38 -8.02
CA SER A 376 -5.34 19.75 -6.85
C SER A 376 -3.86 19.40 -7.06
N PRO A 377 -2.95 20.38 -7.02
CA PRO A 377 -1.51 20.11 -7.01
C PRO A 377 -1.06 19.22 -5.85
N SER A 378 -1.73 19.34 -4.69
CA SER A 378 -1.39 18.60 -3.48
C SER A 378 -1.71 17.12 -3.61
N GLU A 379 -2.88 16.80 -4.19
CA GLU A 379 -3.21 15.41 -4.47
C GLU A 379 -2.28 14.81 -5.53
N LEU A 380 -1.97 15.54 -6.60
CA LEU A 380 -1.03 15.07 -7.61
C LEU A 380 0.35 14.78 -7.01
N PHE A 381 0.79 15.59 -6.04
CA PHE A 381 2.01 15.35 -5.30
C PHE A 381 1.91 14.08 -4.47
N ASP A 382 0.90 13.93 -3.62
CA ASP A 382 0.71 12.76 -2.75
C ASP A 382 0.60 11.45 -3.55
N GLN A 383 -0.20 11.43 -4.63
CA GLN A 383 -0.31 10.24 -5.48
C GLN A 383 0.98 9.92 -6.25
N THR A 384 1.83 10.92 -6.50
CA THR A 384 3.12 10.71 -7.15
C THR A 384 4.13 10.16 -6.15
N THR A 385 4.18 10.71 -4.93
CA THR A 385 5.08 10.23 -3.88
C THR A 385 4.71 8.82 -3.43
N ASP A 386 3.42 8.50 -3.27
CA ASP A 386 2.96 7.14 -2.96
C ASP A 386 3.38 6.13 -4.05
N ALA A 387 3.26 6.51 -5.33
CA ALA A 387 3.67 5.64 -6.44
C ALA A 387 5.20 5.45 -6.51
N LEU A 388 5.98 6.50 -6.24
CA LEU A 388 7.44 6.43 -6.17
C LEU A 388 7.91 5.58 -4.97
N CYS A 389 7.19 5.65 -3.85
CA CYS A 389 7.43 4.84 -2.66
C CYS A 389 6.86 3.41 -2.74
N ARG A 390 6.12 3.07 -3.82
CA ARG A 390 5.41 1.78 -3.99
C ARG A 390 4.36 1.49 -2.92
N THR A 391 3.80 2.55 -2.34
CA THR A 391 2.79 2.49 -1.28
C THR A 391 1.40 2.88 -1.78
N ASP A 392 1.26 3.09 -3.09
CA ASP A 392 -0.01 3.36 -3.75
C ASP A 392 -0.87 2.10 -3.94
N ALA A 393 -2.17 2.29 -4.15
CA ALA A 393 -3.10 1.19 -4.39
C ALA A 393 -2.80 0.37 -5.64
N GLY A 394 -2.20 0.96 -6.67
CA GLY A 394 -1.80 0.22 -7.87
C GLY A 394 -0.72 -0.80 -7.57
N SER A 395 0.28 -0.44 -6.76
CA SER A 395 1.33 -1.35 -6.30
C SER A 395 0.74 -2.48 -5.43
N PHE A 396 -0.17 -2.13 -4.53
CA PHE A 396 -0.89 -3.11 -3.70
C PHE A 396 -1.71 -4.12 -4.53
N LEU A 397 -2.48 -3.64 -5.52
CA LEU A 397 -3.29 -4.52 -6.37
C LEU A 397 -2.43 -5.50 -7.18
N LYS A 398 -1.26 -5.04 -7.67
CA LYS A 398 -0.28 -5.90 -8.34
C LYS A 398 0.27 -6.97 -7.41
N TYR A 399 0.57 -6.61 -6.17
CA TYR A 399 1.00 -7.56 -5.13
C TYR A 399 -0.09 -8.60 -4.82
N MET A 400 -1.34 -8.18 -4.66
CA MET A 400 -2.45 -9.13 -4.45
C MET A 400 -2.70 -10.02 -5.67
N GLU A 401 -2.44 -9.55 -6.88
CA GLU A 401 -2.50 -10.38 -8.08
C GLU A 401 -1.35 -11.41 -8.14
N SER A 402 -0.13 -11.04 -7.76
CA SER A 402 0.99 -11.99 -7.70
C SER A 402 0.77 -13.06 -6.62
N LEU A 403 0.14 -12.71 -5.49
CA LEU A 403 -0.26 -13.68 -4.47
C LEU A 403 -1.34 -14.65 -4.97
N ARG A 404 -2.33 -14.16 -5.73
CA ARG A 404 -3.33 -15.03 -6.36
C ARG A 404 -2.70 -16.00 -7.36
N LYS A 405 -1.74 -15.54 -8.18
CA LYS A 405 -0.95 -16.42 -9.06
C LYS A 405 -0.12 -17.44 -8.28
N TYR A 406 0.46 -17.03 -7.16
CA TYR A 406 1.20 -17.94 -6.29
C TYR A 406 0.29 -19.02 -5.67
N ARG A 407 -0.91 -18.67 -5.24
CA ARG A 407 -1.94 -19.64 -4.81
C ARG A 407 -2.19 -20.69 -5.90
N GLU A 408 -2.38 -20.27 -7.16
CA GLU A 408 -2.57 -21.21 -8.27
C GLU A 408 -1.36 -22.14 -8.47
N ASN A 409 -0.14 -21.63 -8.31
CA ASN A 409 1.07 -22.46 -8.38
C ASN A 409 1.11 -23.51 -7.26
N VAL A 410 0.72 -23.16 -6.04
CA VAL A 410 0.63 -24.11 -4.92
C VAL A 410 -0.45 -25.16 -5.18
N ILE A 411 -1.64 -24.76 -5.66
CA ILE A 411 -2.71 -25.70 -6.01
C ILE A 411 -2.28 -26.65 -7.14
N THR A 412 -1.59 -26.13 -8.14
CA THR A 412 -1.05 -26.92 -9.26
C THR A 412 -0.04 -27.94 -8.75
N TYR A 413 0.89 -27.54 -7.88
CA TYR A 413 1.83 -28.46 -7.23
C TYR A 413 1.11 -29.61 -6.50
N PHE A 414 0.04 -29.30 -5.74
CA PHE A 414 -0.75 -30.32 -5.05
C PHE A 414 -1.48 -31.27 -6.01
N LYS A 415 -1.96 -30.77 -7.16
CA LYS A 415 -2.59 -31.60 -8.19
C LYS A 415 -1.59 -32.50 -8.90
N ASP A 416 -0.46 -31.96 -9.33
CA ASP A 416 0.57 -32.68 -10.08
C ASP A 416 1.18 -33.82 -9.27
N HIS A 417 1.34 -33.62 -7.96
CA HIS A 417 1.82 -34.64 -7.03
C HIS A 417 0.70 -35.49 -6.42
N LYS A 418 -0.56 -35.33 -6.88
CA LYS A 418 -1.72 -36.10 -6.42
C LYS A 418 -1.92 -36.03 -4.89
N LEU A 419 -1.57 -34.91 -4.29
CA LEU A 419 -1.60 -34.75 -2.82
C LEU A 419 -3.03 -34.69 -2.30
N PHE A 420 -3.96 -34.06 -3.03
CA PHE A 420 -5.37 -34.00 -2.62
C PHE A 420 -6.03 -35.38 -2.55
N GLU A 421 -5.65 -36.31 -3.43
CA GLU A 421 -6.20 -37.66 -3.46
C GLU A 421 -5.40 -38.66 -2.62
N SER A 422 -4.30 -38.22 -1.97
CA SER A 422 -3.46 -39.08 -1.15
C SER A 422 -3.96 -39.11 0.30
N THR A 423 -3.86 -40.26 0.96
CA THR A 423 -4.12 -40.36 2.41
C THR A 423 -3.11 -39.56 3.23
N ALA A 424 -1.91 -39.31 2.68
CA ALA A 424 -0.91 -38.42 3.28
C ALA A 424 -1.41 -36.97 3.46
N TYR A 425 -2.53 -36.62 2.80
CA TYR A 425 -3.19 -35.34 3.03
C TYR A 425 -3.77 -35.23 4.44
N PHE A 426 -4.19 -36.34 5.03
CA PHE A 426 -4.88 -36.37 6.32
C PHE A 426 -4.10 -37.09 7.40
N THR A 427 -3.21 -38.02 7.05
CA THR A 427 -2.49 -38.84 8.03
C THR A 427 -1.08 -39.18 7.56
N ALA A 428 -0.12 -39.16 8.49
CA ALA A 428 1.23 -39.67 8.25
C ALA A 428 1.33 -41.19 8.50
N GLN A 429 0.28 -41.81 9.05
CA GLN A 429 0.23 -43.24 9.33
C GLN A 429 -0.02 -44.02 8.03
N SER A 430 0.71 -45.12 7.83
CA SER A 430 0.48 -46.01 6.69
C SER A 430 -0.87 -46.72 6.84
N LEU A 431 -1.60 -46.88 5.74
CA LEU A 431 -2.92 -47.53 5.72
C LEU A 431 -2.92 -48.98 6.26
N ASP A 432 -1.78 -49.67 6.25
CA ASP A 432 -1.65 -51.04 6.77
C ASP A 432 -1.40 -51.08 8.28
N GLU A 433 -1.05 -49.94 8.86
CA GLU A 433 -0.88 -49.76 10.30
C GLU A 433 -2.19 -49.40 11.00
N PHE A 434 -3.29 -49.17 10.26
CA PHE A 434 -4.62 -49.00 10.84
C PHE A 434 -5.31 -50.36 11.01
N PRO A 435 -6.06 -50.58 12.10
CA PRO A 435 -6.95 -51.72 12.22
C PRO A 435 -8.21 -51.49 11.38
N THR A 436 -8.80 -52.56 10.85
CA THR A 436 -10.14 -52.51 10.23
C THR A 436 -11.23 -52.51 11.28
N GLN A 437 -12.44 -52.05 10.93
CA GLN A 437 -13.59 -52.09 11.85
C GLN A 437 -13.92 -53.52 12.31
N ALA A 438 -13.74 -54.51 11.45
CA ALA A 438 -13.95 -55.92 11.80
C ALA A 438 -12.92 -56.43 12.82
N GLU A 439 -11.64 -56.05 12.69
CA GLU A 439 -10.60 -56.40 13.66
C GLU A 439 -10.85 -55.74 15.01
N MET A 440 -11.31 -54.48 15.03
CA MET A 440 -11.69 -53.80 16.27
C MET A 440 -12.87 -54.47 16.97
N GLU A 441 -13.91 -54.85 16.21
CA GLU A 441 -15.08 -55.55 16.74
C GLU A 441 -14.73 -56.92 17.35
N SER A 442 -13.62 -57.54 16.90
CA SER A 442 -13.13 -58.82 17.44
C SER A 442 -12.47 -58.70 18.82
N GLY A 443 -12.12 -57.49 19.27
CA GLY A 443 -11.50 -57.23 20.57
C GLY A 443 -10.00 -57.59 20.66
N ASP A 444 -9.31 -57.70 19.53
CA ASP A 444 -7.87 -57.98 19.47
C ASP A 444 -7.04 -56.84 20.09
N GLU A 445 -6.18 -57.16 21.05
CA GLU A 445 -5.27 -56.20 21.69
C GLU A 445 -4.33 -55.53 20.69
N VAL A 446 -3.91 -56.24 19.63
CA VAL A 446 -3.06 -55.67 18.58
C VAL A 446 -3.81 -54.62 17.78
N ALA A 447 -5.09 -54.87 17.48
CA ALA A 447 -5.95 -53.91 16.81
C ALA A 447 -6.16 -52.64 17.66
N MET A 448 -6.35 -52.80 18.98
CA MET A 448 -6.49 -51.66 19.89
C MET A 448 -5.20 -50.83 19.98
N ARG A 449 -4.02 -51.45 20.03
CA ARG A 449 -2.74 -50.70 19.98
C ARG A 449 -2.56 -49.90 18.69
N LYS A 450 -3.02 -50.43 17.56
CA LYS A 450 -3.01 -49.71 16.27
C LYS A 450 -4.04 -48.56 16.25
N TYR A 451 -5.18 -48.75 16.91
CA TYR A 451 -6.22 -47.73 17.05
C TYR A 451 -5.75 -46.54 17.89
N ASP A 452 -4.98 -46.78 18.95
CA ASP A 452 -4.58 -45.78 19.95
C ASP A 452 -3.45 -44.82 19.52
N ARG A 453 -2.94 -44.95 18.29
CA ARG A 453 -1.80 -44.15 17.81
C ARG A 453 -2.08 -42.65 17.79
N SER A 454 -1.04 -41.87 18.07
CA SER A 454 -1.07 -40.40 18.12
C SER A 454 -0.30 -39.75 16.97
N ASN A 455 -0.78 -38.59 16.52
CA ASN A 455 -0.12 -37.78 15.48
C ASN A 455 1.34 -37.45 15.84
N SER A 456 1.63 -37.29 17.13
CA SER A 456 2.97 -36.97 17.66
C SER A 456 4.03 -38.03 17.33
N GLU A 457 3.62 -39.27 17.04
CA GLU A 457 4.53 -40.39 16.77
C GLU A 457 5.17 -40.34 15.38
N PHE A 458 4.56 -39.62 14.44
CA PHE A 458 5.01 -39.60 13.03
C PHE A 458 5.97 -38.44 12.76
N PRO A 459 6.92 -38.57 11.83
CA PRO A 459 7.81 -37.46 11.48
C PRO A 459 7.04 -36.33 10.78
N TYR A 460 7.61 -35.12 10.81
CA TYR A 460 7.13 -34.00 10.00
C TYR A 460 7.36 -34.25 8.50
N LEU A 461 6.53 -33.65 7.65
CA LEU A 461 6.66 -33.75 6.19
C LEU A 461 7.88 -32.99 5.69
N ASP A 462 8.47 -33.51 4.61
CA ASP A 462 9.40 -32.72 3.80
C ASP A 462 8.63 -31.75 2.91
N THR A 463 8.67 -30.46 3.28
CA THR A 463 7.98 -29.38 2.57
C THR A 463 8.96 -28.57 1.70
N SER A 464 10.18 -29.06 1.49
CA SER A 464 11.21 -28.37 0.69
C SER A 464 10.82 -28.19 -0.78
N GLY A 465 10.05 -29.12 -1.35
CA GLY A 465 9.55 -29.06 -2.73
C GLY A 465 8.37 -28.12 -2.94
N VAL A 466 7.73 -27.63 -1.87
CA VAL A 466 6.56 -26.75 -1.97
C VAL A 466 7.00 -25.40 -2.55
N PRO A 467 6.32 -24.88 -3.60
CA PRO A 467 6.64 -23.57 -4.16
C PRO A 467 6.65 -22.50 -3.05
N ARG A 468 7.68 -21.65 -3.05
CA ARG A 468 7.76 -20.49 -2.14
C ARG A 468 7.48 -19.20 -2.88
N TYR A 469 6.80 -18.27 -2.22
CA TYR A 469 6.55 -16.95 -2.79
C TYR A 469 7.87 -16.19 -2.89
N VAL A 470 8.19 -15.73 -4.10
CA VAL A 470 9.32 -14.85 -4.35
C VAL A 470 8.77 -13.50 -4.83
N PRO A 471 8.96 -12.41 -4.06
CA PRO A 471 8.56 -11.08 -4.48
C PRO A 471 9.25 -10.71 -5.80
N GLN A 472 8.50 -10.17 -6.76
CA GLN A 472 9.13 -9.71 -7.99
C GLN A 472 9.91 -8.41 -7.74
N PRO A 473 11.18 -8.31 -8.18
CA PRO A 473 11.93 -7.07 -8.05
C PRO A 473 11.30 -6.00 -8.95
N ILE A 474 10.88 -4.89 -8.35
CA ILE A 474 10.32 -3.76 -9.09
C ILE A 474 11.49 -2.85 -9.50
N THR A 475 11.63 -2.60 -10.80
CA THR A 475 12.67 -1.71 -11.32
C THR A 475 12.27 -0.24 -11.17
N LEU A 476 13.27 0.64 -11.10
CA LEU A 476 13.07 2.09 -11.11
C LEU A 476 12.28 2.58 -12.35
N SER A 477 12.44 1.89 -13.48
CA SER A 477 11.68 2.22 -14.70
C SER A 477 10.18 1.97 -14.55
N ALA A 478 9.79 0.93 -13.83
CA ALA A 478 8.40 0.60 -13.58
C ALA A 478 7.75 1.56 -12.58
N THR A 479 8.49 1.99 -11.55
CA THR A 479 8.00 3.00 -10.59
C THR A 479 7.87 4.37 -11.26
N LEU A 480 8.85 4.78 -12.07
CA LEU A 480 8.76 6.01 -12.85
C LEU A 480 7.59 5.96 -13.84
N GLY A 481 7.39 4.83 -14.53
CA GLY A 481 6.25 4.66 -15.44
C GLY A 481 4.89 4.81 -14.76
N ALA A 482 4.76 4.34 -13.50
CA ALA A 482 3.54 4.51 -12.71
C ALA A 482 3.31 5.97 -12.28
N ALA A 483 4.38 6.73 -12.04
CA ALA A 483 4.33 8.13 -11.60
C ALA A 483 4.28 9.15 -12.76
N LEU A 484 4.73 8.77 -13.96
CA LEU A 484 5.03 9.69 -15.07
C LEU A 484 3.85 10.58 -15.46
N GLY A 485 2.64 10.01 -15.57
CA GLY A 485 1.45 10.77 -15.95
C GLY A 485 1.15 11.92 -14.98
N ARG A 486 1.32 11.67 -13.67
CA ARG A 486 1.08 12.66 -12.61
C ARG A 486 2.21 13.69 -12.54
N LEU A 487 3.45 13.27 -12.76
CA LEU A 487 4.60 14.17 -12.90
C LEU A 487 4.42 15.13 -14.09
N CYS A 488 3.98 14.61 -15.24
CA CYS A 488 3.66 15.44 -16.41
C CYS A 488 2.52 16.41 -16.13
N ALA A 489 1.50 16.01 -15.36
CA ALA A 489 0.42 16.90 -14.95
C ALA A 489 0.93 18.04 -14.05
N LEU A 490 1.79 17.74 -13.06
CA LEU A 490 2.43 18.77 -12.21
C LEU A 490 3.29 19.73 -13.03
N LEU A 491 4.11 19.23 -13.96
CA LEU A 491 4.89 20.07 -14.88
C LEU A 491 3.99 20.91 -15.79
N GLY A 492 2.87 20.35 -16.26
CA GLY A 492 1.85 21.07 -17.02
C GLY A 492 1.28 22.24 -16.21
N LEU A 493 0.97 22.04 -14.93
CA LEU A 493 0.51 23.10 -14.02
C LEU A 493 1.56 24.19 -13.83
N VAL A 494 2.85 23.83 -13.69
CA VAL A 494 3.96 24.80 -13.64
C VAL A 494 3.95 25.66 -14.91
N ILE A 495 3.86 25.05 -16.09
CA ILE A 495 3.86 25.78 -17.37
C ILE A 495 2.65 26.71 -17.48
N VAL A 496 1.45 26.22 -17.15
CA VAL A 496 0.20 27.00 -17.21
C VAL A 496 0.27 28.21 -16.26
N LEU A 497 0.73 28.03 -15.02
CA LEU A 497 0.87 29.12 -14.06
C LEU A 497 1.97 30.10 -14.47
N LEU A 498 3.07 29.62 -15.05
CA LEU A 498 4.15 30.47 -15.55
C LEU A 498 3.63 31.39 -16.67
N VAL A 499 2.98 30.81 -17.68
CA VAL A 499 2.39 31.56 -18.79
C VAL A 499 1.31 32.51 -18.29
N GLY A 500 0.43 32.05 -17.40
CA GLY A 500 -0.62 32.87 -16.78
C GLY A 500 -0.05 34.08 -16.04
N THR A 501 1.06 33.90 -15.32
CA THR A 501 1.77 34.97 -14.60
C THR A 501 2.39 35.96 -15.57
N ILE A 502 3.07 35.48 -16.63
CA ILE A 502 3.64 36.33 -17.67
C ILE A 502 2.55 37.18 -18.35
N VAL A 503 1.45 36.56 -18.78
CA VAL A 503 0.35 37.26 -19.46
C VAL A 503 -0.30 38.28 -18.54
N SER A 504 -0.53 37.91 -17.27
CA SER A 504 -1.06 38.81 -16.25
C SER A 504 -0.16 40.06 -16.09
N PHE A 505 1.14 39.82 -15.95
CA PHE A 505 2.14 40.86 -15.75
C PHE A 505 2.32 41.74 -16.99
N MET A 506 2.18 41.19 -18.20
CA MET A 506 2.26 41.95 -19.44
C MET A 506 1.07 42.88 -19.66
N LYS A 507 -0.14 42.48 -19.24
CA LYS A 507 -1.35 43.32 -19.30
C LYS A 507 -1.31 44.51 -18.34
N TYR A 508 -0.35 44.55 -17.41
CA TYR A 508 -0.20 45.67 -16.51
C TYR A 508 0.35 46.90 -17.24
N ASP A 509 -0.39 48.01 -17.18
CA ASP A 509 0.09 49.31 -17.60
C ASP A 509 0.94 49.93 -16.48
N VAL A 510 2.20 50.22 -16.81
CA VAL A 510 3.19 50.76 -15.87
C VAL A 510 3.14 52.30 -15.86
N ARG A 511 2.38 52.90 -16.78
CA ARG A 511 2.18 54.35 -16.88
C ARG A 511 1.40 54.88 -15.69
#